data_AF-A0A2P6W6G9-F1
#
_entry.id   AF-A0A2P6W6G9-F1
#
_cell.length_a   1.000
_cell.length_b   1.000
_cell.length_c   1.000
_cell.angle_alpha   90.00
_cell.angle_beta   90.00
_cell.angle_gamma   90.00
#
_symmetry.space_group_name_H-M   'P 1'
#
loop_
_entity.id
_entity.type
_entity.pdbx_description
1 polymer ?
#
loop_
_entity_poly.entity_id
_entity_poly.type
_entity_poly.pdbx_seq_one_letter_code
_entity_poly.pdbx_strand_id
1 'polypeptide(L)' 'MGEYTTNIGIKNGLYERLKERKSPGQSFSGVIEEILMKAEKYDKLEEN' A
#
# COMPACT_ATOMS: atom_id res chain seq x y z
N MET A 1 -6.74 16.03 -14.40
CA MET A 1 -6.54 16.00 -12.94
C MET A 1 -5.07 15.74 -12.69
N GLY A 2 -4.38 16.55 -11.89
CA GLY A 2 -2.95 16.37 -11.62
C GLY A 2 -2.67 15.25 -10.62
N GLU A 3 -1.46 14.69 -10.67
CA GLU A 3 -0.96 13.74 -9.67
C GLU A 3 -0.46 14.51 -8.44
N TYR A 4 -0.82 14.03 -7.24
CA TYR A 4 -0.38 14.61 -5.98
C TYR A 4 0.43 13.59 -5.19
N THR A 5 1.58 14.00 -4.69
CA THR A 5 2.46 13.15 -3.88
C THR A 5 2.56 13.67 -2.46
N THR A 6 2.61 12.77 -1.49
CA THR A 6 2.88 13.09 -0.09
C THR A 6 3.83 12.07 0.53
N ASN A 7 4.54 12.48 1.58
CA ASN A 7 5.40 11.59 2.36
C ASN A 7 4.66 11.11 3.60
N ILE A 8 4.77 9.81 3.90
CA ILE A 8 4.17 9.20 5.08
C ILE A 8 5.24 8.65 6.03
N GLY A 9 5.11 8.96 7.31
CA GLY A 9 5.87 8.29 8.36
C GLY A 9 5.24 6.95 8.68
N ILE A 10 6.05 5.88 8.72
CA ILE A 10 5.59 4.56 9.14
C ILE A 10 6.53 3.96 10.18
N LYS A 11 6.03 3.01 10.97
CA LYS A 11 6.86 2.29 11.95
C LYS A 11 7.94 1.47 11.23
N ASN A 12 9.17 1.46 11.75
CA ASN A 12 10.29 0.71 11.16
C ASN A 12 9.98 -0.77 10.89
N GLY A 13 9.32 -1.46 11.83
CA GLY A 13 8.94 -2.86 11.63
C GLY A 13 7.93 -3.06 10.49
N LEU A 14 7.08 -2.07 10.21
CA LEU A 14 6.19 -2.10 9.05
C LEU A 14 6.95 -1.83 7.75
N TYR A 15 7.91 -0.90 7.77
CA TYR A 15 8.77 -0.62 6.63
C TYR A 15 9.54 -1.86 6.16
N GLU A 16 10.17 -2.60 7.06
CA GLU A 16 10.90 -3.82 6.69
C GLU A 16 9.97 -4.88 6.07
N ARG A 17 8.77 -5.07 6.63
CA ARG A 17 7.78 -5.99 6.07
C ARG A 17 7.29 -5.57 4.68
N LEU A 18 7.15 -4.26 4.43
CA LEU A 18 6.78 -3.74 3.11
C LEU A 18 7.92 -3.93 2.10
N LYS A 19 9.16 -3.76 2.55
CA LYS A 19 10.36 -3.95 1.73
C LYS A 19 10.51 -5.40 1.27
N GLU A 20 10.20 -6.38 2.11
CA GLU A 20 10.20 -7.81 1.75
C GLU A 20 9.12 -8.17 0.71
N ARG A 21 7.98 -7.49 0.75
CA ARG A 21 6.87 -7.71 -0.20
C ARG A 21 7.07 -7.05 -1.56
N LYS A 22 7.96 -6.06 -1.61
CA LYS A 22 8.21 -5.25 -2.78
C LYS A 22 8.97 -6.06 -3.83
N SER A 23 8.42 -6.17 -5.03
CA SER A 23 9.10 -6.83 -6.15
C SER A 23 10.28 -5.97 -6.67
N PRO A 24 11.29 -6.59 -7.31
CA PRO A 24 12.34 -5.85 -8.01
C PRO A 24 11.72 -4.87 -9.02
N GLY A 25 12.17 -3.60 -9.00
CA GLY A 25 11.63 -2.55 -9.88
C GLY A 25 10.31 -1.90 -9.45
N GLN A 26 9.56 -2.49 -8.51
CA GLN A 26 8.33 -1.87 -7.99
C GLN A 26 8.65 -0.63 -7.12
N SER A 27 7.76 0.35 -7.02
CA SER A 27 7.87 1.44 -6.04
C SER A 27 7.17 1.06 -4.72
N PHE A 28 7.49 1.75 -3.62
CA PHE A 28 6.73 1.58 -2.39
C PHE A 28 5.28 2.09 -2.52
N SER A 29 5.04 3.15 -3.30
CA SER A 29 3.68 3.63 -3.57
C SER A 29 2.82 2.53 -4.20
N GLY A 30 3.35 1.80 -5.19
CA GLY A 30 2.63 0.68 -5.82
C GLY A 30 2.29 -0.44 -4.84
N VAL A 31 3.21 -0.78 -3.92
CA VAL A 31 2.93 -1.77 -2.86
C VAL A 31 1.80 -1.29 -1.95
N ILE A 32 1.79 -0.02 -1.58
CA ILE A 32 0.75 0.57 -0.72
C ILE A 32 -0.60 0.59 -1.45
N GLU A 33 -0.64 0.99 -2.71
CA GLU A 33 -1.85 0.97 -3.55
C GLU A 33 -2.47 -0.43 -3.63
N GLU A 34 -1.64 -1.46 -3.88
CA GLU A 34 -2.13 -2.85 -3.90
C GLU A 34 -2.75 -3.28 -2.57
N ILE A 35 -2.16 -2.86 -1.45
CA ILE A 35 -2.67 -3.18 -0.11
C ILE A 35 -4.02 -2.49 0.11
N LEU A 36 -4.13 -1.20 -0.24
CA LEU A 36 -5.36 -0.43 -0.08
C LEU A 36 -6.49 -0.98 -0.95
N MET A 37 -6.22 -1.31 -2.21
CA MET A 37 -7.22 -1.94 -3.10
C MET A 37 -7.71 -3.29 -2.56
N LYS A 38 -6.83 -4.08 -1.93
CA LYS A 38 -7.23 -5.34 -1.28
C LYS A 38 -8.10 -5.08 -0.05
N ALA A 39 -7.71 -4.13 0.80
CA ALA A 39 -8.49 -3.75 1.97
C ALA A 39 -9.91 -3.29 1.60
N GLU A 40 -10.04 -2.44 0.57
CA GLU A 40 -11.34 -1.99 0.06
C GLU A 40 -12.22 -3.14 -0.46
N LYS A 41 -11.61 -4.17 -1.05
CA LYS A 41 -12.36 -5.38 -1.47
C LYS A 41 -12.87 -6.19 -0.28
N TYR A 42 -12.09 -6.29 0.81
CA TYR A 42 -12.54 -6.97 2.02
C TYR A 42 -13.71 -6.23 2.68
N ASP A 43 -13.62 -4.90 2.76
CA ASP A 43 -14.67 -4.05 3.33
C ASP A 43 -16.01 -4.24 2.61
N LYS A 44 -16.00 -4.25 1.26
CA LYS A 44 -17.20 -4.49 0.44
C LYS A 44 -17.77 -5.91 0.52
N LEU A 45 -16.99 -6.89 0.98
CA LEU A 45 -17.45 -8.26 1.18
C LEU A 45 -18.16 -8.45 2.53
N GLU A 46 -17.84 -7.63 3.55
CA GLU A 46 -18.53 -7.66 4.84
C GLU A 46 -19.87 -6.89 4.84
N GLU A 47 -20.11 -6.04 3.84
CA GLU A 47 -21.37 -5.29 3.66
C GLU A 47 -22.48 -6.04 2.89
N ASN A 48 -22.27 -7.31 2.47
CA ASN A 48 -23.29 -8.19 1.85
C ASN A 48 -23.64 -9.38 2.75
#